data_AF-A0A075HVE0-F1
#
_entry.id   AF-A0A075HVE0-F1
#
_cell.length_a   1.000
_cell.length_b   1.000
_cell.length_c   1.000
_cell.angle_alpha   90.00
_cell.angle_beta   90.00
_cell.angle_gamma   90.00
#
_symmetry.space_group_name_H-M   'P 1'
#
loop_
_entity.id
_entity.type
_entity.pdbx_description
1 polymer ?
#
loop_
_entity_poly.entity_id
_entity_poly.type
_entity_poly.pdbx_seq_one_letter_code
_entity_poly.pdbx_strand_id
1 'polypeptide(L)'
;MDDKPWRRRDFLRTPAIGTGIFHDARRGRTENFKRCEVEVLEPDGEQPLLDNHGNPLPKFKVRIWNGRTQISIEVRAVSRARWTFDQPTRAGMVSHLTYNEYPLEVLKIAILDEQGLRTADDYEWMVGNAEHTWGILH
;
A
#
# COMPACT_ATOMS: atom_id res chain seq x y z
N MET A 1 -2.57 23.47 -5.65
CA MET A 1 -3.04 22.14 -5.25
C MET A 1 -1.90 21.16 -5.36
N ASP A 2 -1.78 20.22 -4.44
CA ASP A 2 -0.62 19.33 -4.31
C ASP A 2 -0.97 17.92 -4.79
N ASP A 3 -0.56 17.60 -6.01
CA ASP A 3 -0.89 16.35 -6.73
C ASP A 3 0.35 15.41 -6.84
N LYS A 4 1.35 15.68 -5.99
CA LYS A 4 2.55 14.84 -5.91
C LYS A 4 2.22 13.55 -5.15
N PRO A 5 2.65 12.39 -5.65
CA PRO A 5 2.19 11.09 -5.15
C PRO A 5 2.62 10.82 -3.71
N TRP A 6 3.83 11.25 -3.33
CA TRP A 6 4.39 11.09 -1.99
C TRP A 6 5.39 12.22 -1.73
N ARG A 7 5.42 12.75 -0.50
CA ARG A 7 6.47 13.66 -0.01
C ARG A 7 7.38 12.90 0.96
N ARG A 8 8.63 13.35 1.16
CA ARG A 8 9.57 12.76 2.14
C ARG A 8 9.01 12.51 3.53
N ARG A 9 8.01 13.29 3.95
CA ARG A 9 7.29 13.14 5.23
C ARG A 9 6.38 11.90 5.29
N ASP A 10 6.04 11.31 4.15
CA ASP A 10 5.11 10.18 4.06
C ASP A 10 5.84 8.82 4.16
N PHE A 11 7.17 8.82 4.23
CA PHE A 11 8.01 7.61 4.21
C PHE A 11 8.03 6.86 5.54
N LEU A 12 7.86 7.57 6.66
CA LEU A 12 7.59 6.96 7.97
C LEU A 12 6.19 7.37 8.43
N ARG A 13 5.23 6.46 8.27
CA ARG A 13 3.93 6.56 8.93
C ARG A 13 3.78 5.38 9.87
N THR A 14 3.61 5.66 11.15
CA THR A 14 3.02 4.69 12.07
C THR A 14 1.50 4.81 11.91
N PRO A 15 0.81 3.85 11.28
CA PRO A 15 -0.64 3.94 11.13
C PRO A 15 -1.28 4.02 12.53
N ALA A 16 -2.17 5.01 12.73
CA ALA A 16 -2.85 5.21 14.01
C ALA A 16 -3.70 3.98 14.41
N ILE A 17 -4.18 3.23 13.42
CA ILE A 17 -4.86 1.94 13.56
C ILE A 17 -4.45 1.08 12.35
N GLY A 18 -3.36 0.32 12.50
CA GLY A 18 -2.90 -0.61 11.49
C GLY A 18 -3.55 -1.99 11.68
N THR A 19 -4.64 -2.28 10.96
CA THR A 19 -5.30 -3.60 10.97
C THR A 19 -5.22 -4.25 9.59
N GLY A 20 -5.35 -5.58 9.56
CA GLY A 20 -5.39 -6.33 8.30
C GLY A 20 -6.21 -7.60 8.44
N ILE A 21 -6.68 -8.13 7.32
CA ILE A 21 -7.40 -9.40 7.25
C ILE A 21 -6.68 -10.26 6.21
N PHE A 22 -6.46 -11.54 6.53
CA PHE A 22 -5.92 -12.52 5.59
C PHE A 22 -6.80 -13.75 5.56
N HIS A 23 -7.40 -14.02 4.40
CA HIS A 23 -8.16 -15.23 4.15
C HIS A 23 -7.20 -16.31 3.63
N ASP A 24 -6.92 -17.31 4.46
CA ASP A 24 -6.00 -18.39 4.16
C ASP A 24 -6.76 -19.63 3.71
N ALA A 25 -6.97 -19.76 2.40
CA ALA A 25 -7.64 -20.92 1.81
C ALA A 25 -6.89 -22.23 2.09
N ARG A 26 -5.54 -22.21 2.09
CA ARG A 26 -4.71 -23.41 2.31
C ARG A 26 -4.82 -23.94 3.74
N ARG A 27 -5.10 -23.06 4.71
CA ARG A 27 -5.34 -23.41 6.12
C ARG A 27 -6.83 -23.43 6.51
N GLY A 28 -7.73 -23.07 5.60
CA GLY A 28 -9.17 -23.01 5.85
C GLY A 28 -9.57 -22.01 6.94
N ARG A 29 -8.89 -20.87 7.05
CA ARG A 29 -9.12 -19.90 8.13
C ARG A 29 -9.00 -18.45 7.69
N THR A 30 -9.49 -17.54 8.53
CA THR A 30 -9.28 -16.10 8.38
C THR A 30 -8.50 -15.56 9.58
N GLU A 31 -7.40 -14.88 9.31
CA GLU A 31 -6.57 -14.23 10.31
C GLU A 31 -6.90 -12.73 10.35
N ASN A 32 -7.10 -12.20 11.55
CA ASN A 32 -7.23 -10.78 11.80
C ASN A 32 -5.95 -10.27 12.46
N PHE A 33 -5.39 -9.20 11.93
CA PHE A 33 -4.17 -8.58 12.43
C PHE A 33 -4.49 -7.29 13.17
N LYS A 34 -3.94 -7.18 14.38
CA LYS A 34 -4.04 -5.96 15.20
C LYS A 34 -2.82 -5.04 15.05
N ARG A 35 -1.80 -5.50 14.33
CA ARG A 35 -0.53 -4.80 14.14
C ARG A 35 -0.18 -4.81 12.65
N CYS A 36 0.13 -3.63 12.14
CA CYS A 36 0.54 -3.40 10.77
C CYS A 36 1.59 -2.28 10.75
N GLU A 37 2.67 -2.50 10.01
CA GLU A 37 3.67 -1.50 9.67
C GLU A 37 3.72 -1.38 8.15
N VAL A 38 3.71 -0.14 7.67
CA VAL A 38 3.88 0.18 6.26
C VAL A 38 5.03 1.17 6.16
N GLU A 39 6.08 0.75 5.48
CA GLU A 39 7.22 1.60 5.13
C GLU A 39 7.14 1.89 3.63
N VAL A 40 7.11 3.17 3.27
CA VAL A 40 7.27 3.58 1.87
C VAL A 40 8.76 3.69 1.63
N LEU A 41 9.27 2.93 0.67
CA LEU A 41 10.68 2.92 0.31
C LEU A 41 10.91 3.86 -0.88
N GLU A 42 12.08 4.49 -0.91
CA GLU A 42 12.52 5.20 -2.12
C GLU A 42 12.57 4.20 -3.30
N PRO A 43 12.22 4.64 -4.51
CA PRO A 43 12.30 3.80 -5.70
C PRO A 43 13.74 3.31 -5.94
N ASP A 44 13.90 2.26 -6.75
CA ASP A 44 15.22 1.70 -7.08
C ASP A 44 16.20 2.78 -7.58
N GLY A 45 17.45 2.68 -7.10
CA GLY A 45 18.55 3.52 -7.55
C GLY A 45 18.82 3.40 -9.06
N GLU A 46 19.53 4.39 -9.59
CA GLU A 46 19.87 4.65 -11.00
C GLU A 46 18.70 4.79 -12.00
N GLN A 47 17.63 3.98 -11.94
CA GLN A 47 16.49 4.05 -12.88
C GLN A 47 15.14 3.68 -12.22
N PRO A 48 14.45 4.65 -11.58
CA PRO A 48 13.14 4.41 -10.99
C PRO A 48 12.06 4.22 -12.06
N LEU A 49 11.08 3.35 -11.80
CA LEU A 49 9.85 3.35 -12.60
C LEU A 49 9.11 4.68 -12.40
N LEU A 50 8.57 5.23 -13.47
CA LEU A 50 7.89 6.52 -13.46
C LEU A 50 6.41 6.36 -13.82
N ASP A 51 5.57 7.20 -13.22
CA ASP A 51 4.19 7.38 -13.69
C ASP A 51 4.13 8.16 -15.01
N ASN A 52 2.93 8.26 -15.60
CA ASN A 52 2.70 8.99 -16.85
C ASN A 52 3.03 10.50 -16.78
N HIS A 53 3.33 11.03 -15.59
CA HIS A 53 3.71 12.41 -15.34
C HIS A 53 5.19 12.54 -14.95
N GLY A 54 5.98 11.47 -15.05
CA GLY A 54 7.40 11.46 -14.72
C GLY A 54 7.71 11.43 -13.22
N ASN A 55 6.73 11.13 -12.36
CA ASN A 55 6.99 10.99 -10.93
C ASN A 55 7.48 9.57 -10.62
N PRO A 56 8.46 9.43 -9.72
CA PRO A 56 8.89 8.12 -9.26
C PRO A 56 7.76 7.32 -8.61
N LEU A 57 7.64 6.05 -8.98
CA LEU A 57 6.69 5.11 -8.39
C LEU A 57 7.25 4.52 -7.09
N PRO A 58 6.43 4.44 -6.03
CA PRO A 58 6.88 3.99 -4.71
C PRO A 58 7.08 2.47 -4.65
N LYS A 59 7.88 2.08 -3.66
CA LYS A 59 7.91 0.72 -3.12
C LYS A 59 7.28 0.71 -1.74
N PHE A 60 6.68 -0.40 -1.36
CA PHE A 60 6.11 -0.59 -0.05
C PHE A 60 6.65 -1.86 0.59
N LYS A 61 7.07 -1.74 1.84
CA LYS A 61 7.32 -2.88 2.70
C LYS A 61 6.25 -2.90 3.77
N VAL A 62 5.43 -3.94 3.74
CA VAL A 62 4.30 -4.12 4.63
C VAL A 62 4.58 -5.32 5.52
N ARG A 63 4.37 -5.13 6.82
CA ARG A 63 4.42 -6.20 7.81
C ARG A 63 3.12 -6.20 8.58
N ILE A 64 2.42 -7.33 8.60
CA ILE A 64 1.20 -7.53 9.38
C ILE A 64 1.34 -8.78 10.23
N TRP A 65 0.95 -8.72 11.50
CA TRP A 65 1.11 -9.86 12.39
C TRP A 65 0.14 -9.88 13.56
N ASN A 66 -0.06 -11.10 14.08
CA ASN A 66 -0.75 -11.38 15.32
C ASN A 66 0.06 -12.40 16.14
N GLY A 67 -0.53 -13.04 17.15
CA GLY A 67 0.18 -14.02 17.99
C GLY A 67 0.49 -15.35 17.30
N ARG A 68 -0.03 -15.58 16.09
CA ARG A 68 0.07 -16.85 15.36
C ARG A 68 0.74 -16.70 14.01
N THR A 69 0.31 -15.71 13.23
CA THR A 69 0.73 -15.52 11.84
C THR A 69 1.41 -14.17 11.68
N GLN A 70 2.51 -14.17 10.93
CA GLN A 70 3.21 -12.98 10.48
C GLN A 70 3.34 -13.01 8.96
N ILE A 71 2.97 -11.91 8.31
CA ILE A 71 3.11 -11.74 6.87
C ILE A 71 3.99 -10.52 6.62
N SER A 72 5.02 -10.71 5.83
CA SER A 72 5.87 -9.65 5.29
C SER A 72 5.74 -9.65 3.78
N ILE A 73 5.46 -8.51 3.18
CA ILE A 73 5.39 -8.34 1.74
C ILE A 73 6.17 -7.09 1.32
N GLU A 74 6.97 -7.24 0.27
CA GLU A 74 7.64 -6.15 -0.43
C GLU A 74 7.01 -6.06 -1.82
N VAL A 75 6.47 -4.90 -2.15
CA VAL A 75 5.78 -4.65 -3.42
C VAL A 75 6.29 -3.36 -4.04
N ARG A 76 6.23 -3.26 -5.36
CA ARG A 76 6.47 -2.01 -6.09
C ARG A 76 5.25 -1.62 -6.91
N ALA A 77 4.97 -0.32 -6.97
CA ALA A 77 3.99 0.19 -7.91
C ALA A 77 4.55 0.12 -9.34
N VAL A 78 3.74 -0.40 -10.27
CA VAL A 78 4.09 -0.47 -11.71
C VAL A 78 3.40 0.61 -12.53
N SER A 79 2.36 1.24 -11.97
CA SER A 79 1.69 2.40 -12.53
C SER A 79 1.03 3.21 -11.42
N ARG A 80 0.43 4.34 -11.78
CA ARG A 80 -0.40 5.17 -10.90
C ARG A 80 -1.61 5.67 -11.67
N ALA A 81 -2.79 5.37 -11.16
CA ALA A 81 -4.00 6.10 -11.50
C ALA A 81 -4.27 7.15 -10.40
N ARG A 82 -4.79 8.32 -10.79
CA ARG A 82 -5.02 9.43 -9.87
C ARG A 82 -6.26 10.21 -10.24
N TRP A 83 -6.97 10.66 -9.23
CA TRP A 83 -8.14 11.51 -9.37
C TRP A 83 -8.12 12.61 -8.31
N THR A 84 -8.59 13.77 -8.72
CA THR A 84 -8.77 14.93 -7.87
C THR A 84 -10.22 15.36 -7.94
N PHE A 85 -10.84 15.54 -6.78
CA PHE A 85 -12.22 15.97 -6.64
C PHE A 85 -12.23 17.32 -5.96
N ASP A 86 -12.68 18.34 -6.69
CA ASP A 86 -12.87 19.70 -6.21
C ASP A 86 -14.36 20.03 -6.17
N GLN A 87 -14.91 20.16 -4.96
CA GLN A 87 -16.30 20.51 -4.74
C GLN A 87 -16.40 21.96 -4.20
N PRO A 88 -17.00 22.89 -4.97
CA PRO A 88 -17.32 24.22 -4.45
C PRO A 88 -18.31 24.09 -3.29
N THR A 89 -17.99 24.75 -2.18
CA THR A 89 -18.85 24.82 -0.99
C THR A 89 -19.36 26.26 -0.76
N ARG A 90 -20.31 26.44 0.17
CA ARG A 90 -20.84 27.78 0.48
C ARG A 90 -19.71 28.72 0.95
N ALA A 91 -19.85 30.01 0.65
CA ALA A 91 -18.87 31.06 0.97
C ALA A 91 -17.52 30.96 0.22
N GLY A 92 -17.46 30.27 -0.92
CA GLY A 92 -16.27 30.27 -1.79
C GLY A 92 -15.12 29.37 -1.34
N MET A 93 -15.36 28.51 -0.34
CA MET A 93 -14.43 27.46 0.05
C MET A 93 -14.51 26.28 -0.94
N VAL A 94 -13.41 25.58 -1.17
CA VAL A 94 -13.38 24.37 -2.01
C VAL A 94 -12.99 23.18 -1.14
N SER A 95 -13.85 22.16 -1.12
CA SER A 95 -13.51 20.86 -0.55
C SER A 95 -12.67 20.09 -1.56
N HIS A 96 -11.53 19.57 -1.15
CA HIS A 96 -10.56 18.93 -2.03
C HIS A 96 -10.22 17.53 -1.53
N LEU A 97 -10.30 16.55 -2.41
CA LEU A 97 -9.87 15.17 -2.16
C LEU A 97 -9.01 14.69 -3.32
N THR A 98 -7.89 14.07 -2.99
CA THR A 98 -7.06 13.35 -3.95
C THR A 98 -7.09 11.86 -3.62
N TYR A 99 -7.30 11.05 -4.66
CA TYR A 99 -7.31 9.60 -4.59
C TYR A 99 -6.28 9.04 -5.58
N ASN A 100 -5.37 8.20 -5.09
CA ASN A 100 -4.38 7.50 -5.89
C ASN A 100 -4.59 5.99 -5.79
N GLU A 101 -4.37 5.32 -6.89
CA GLU A 101 -4.37 3.87 -7.02
C GLU A 101 -3.07 3.40 -7.67
N TYR A 102 -2.50 2.33 -7.12
CA TYR A 102 -1.20 1.81 -7.50
C TYR A 102 -1.32 0.30 -7.75
N PRO A 103 -1.42 -0.14 -9.01
CA PRO A 103 -1.22 -1.53 -9.36
C PRO A 103 0.17 -1.98 -8.86
N LEU A 104 0.21 -3.11 -8.17
CA LEU A 104 1.39 -3.60 -7.49
C LEU A 104 1.92 -4.89 -8.13
N GLU A 105 3.25 -4.94 -8.23
CA GLU A 105 3.99 -6.16 -8.44
C GLU A 105 4.60 -6.62 -7.11
N VAL A 106 4.43 -7.91 -6.79
CA VAL A 106 5.00 -8.51 -5.58
C VAL A 106 6.46 -8.87 -5.83
N LEU A 107 7.36 -8.21 -5.11
CA LEU A 107 8.80 -8.49 -5.19
C LEU A 107 9.19 -9.64 -4.26
N LYS A 108 8.64 -9.64 -3.03
CA LYS A 108 8.88 -10.68 -2.02
C LYS A 108 7.65 -10.85 -1.16
N ILE A 109 7.36 -12.09 -0.79
CA ILE A 109 6.37 -12.41 0.23
C ILE A 109 6.91 -13.50 1.16
N ALA A 110 6.60 -13.37 2.44
CA ALA A 110 6.87 -14.38 3.45
C ALA A 110 5.66 -14.44 4.40
N ILE A 111 5.02 -15.61 4.47
CA ILE A 111 3.93 -15.90 5.41
C ILE A 111 4.42 -16.97 6.37
N LEU A 112 4.66 -16.57 7.61
CA LEU A 112 5.10 -17.47 8.68
C LEU A 112 3.92 -17.76 9.61
N ASP A 113 3.61 -19.04 9.78
CA ASP A 113 2.63 -19.54 10.72
C ASP A 113 3.17 -20.76 11.49
N GLU A 114 2.33 -21.37 12.32
CA GLU A 114 2.71 -22.52 13.14
C GLU A 114 3.02 -23.79 12.34
N GLN A 115 2.67 -23.83 11.05
CA GLN A 115 2.97 -24.94 10.14
C GLN A 115 4.17 -24.65 9.24
N GLY A 116 4.78 -23.47 9.33
CA GLY A 116 6.03 -23.14 8.67
C GLY A 116 5.98 -21.84 7.86
N LEU A 117 6.98 -21.69 6.99
CA LEU A 117 7.16 -20.55 6.12
C LEU A 117 6.60 -20.86 4.73
N ARG A 118 5.80 -19.93 4.18
CA ARG A 118 5.42 -19.88 2.78
C ARG A 118 6.04 -18.67 2.10
N THR A 119 6.54 -18.84 0.88
CA THR A 119 7.17 -17.79 0.06
C THR A 119 6.41 -17.59 -1.25
N ALA A 120 6.95 -16.77 -2.16
CA ALA A 120 6.38 -16.59 -3.49
C ALA A 120 6.23 -17.93 -4.26
N ASP A 121 7.14 -18.88 -4.04
CA ASP A 121 7.16 -20.18 -4.73
C ASP A 121 5.97 -21.08 -4.37
N ASP A 122 5.28 -20.79 -3.26
CA ASP A 122 4.06 -21.49 -2.85
C ASP A 122 2.81 -21.06 -3.64
N TYR A 123 2.93 -20.07 -4.53
CA TYR A 123 1.82 -19.45 -5.25
C TYR A 123 2.10 -19.38 -6.74
N GLU A 124 1.11 -19.75 -7.56
CA GLU A 124 1.23 -19.71 -9.02
C GLU A 124 1.28 -18.26 -9.56
N TRP A 125 0.51 -17.37 -8.95
CA TRP A 125 0.46 -15.96 -9.31
C TRP A 125 0.08 -15.10 -8.11
N MET A 126 0.49 -13.84 -8.15
CA MET A 126 0.15 -12.83 -7.16
C MET A 126 -0.09 -11.50 -7.86
N VAL A 127 -1.17 -10.82 -7.47
CA VAL A 127 -1.49 -9.47 -7.93
C VAL A 127 -1.85 -8.63 -6.72
N GLY A 128 -1.64 -7.32 -6.80
CA GLY A 128 -1.98 -6.43 -5.72
C GLY A 128 -2.36 -5.05 -6.21
N ASN A 129 -3.03 -4.31 -5.34
CA ASN A 129 -3.34 -2.90 -5.50
C ASN A 129 -3.08 -2.20 -4.17
N ALA A 130 -2.60 -0.95 -4.23
CA ALA A 130 -2.57 -0.07 -3.08
C ALA A 130 -3.34 1.20 -3.40
N GLU A 131 -4.07 1.69 -2.41
CA GLU A 131 -4.87 2.90 -2.50
C GLU A 131 -4.40 3.90 -1.45
N HIS A 132 -4.36 5.17 -1.83
CA HIS A 132 -4.00 6.24 -0.91
C HIS A 132 -4.86 7.46 -1.19
N THR A 133 -5.50 7.99 -0.14
CA THR A 133 -6.39 9.14 -0.23
C THR A 133 -6.00 10.18 0.81
N TRP A 134 -6.09 11.45 0.43
CA TRP A 134 -5.98 12.57 1.36
C TRP A 134 -6.88 13.73 0.94
N GLY A 135 -7.12 14.64 1.89
CA GLY A 135 -8.09 15.71 1.73
C GLY A 135 -9.44 15.32 2.33
N ILE A 136 -10.45 16.14 2.07
CA ILE A 136 -11.79 16.02 2.64
C ILE A 136 -12.79 16.39 1.54
N LEU A 137 -13.82 15.58 1.38
CA LEU A 137 -15.08 15.97 0.74
C LEU A 137 -16.10 16.28 1.84
N HIS A 138 -16.74 17.44 1.75
CA HIS A 138 -17.66 17.95 2.76
C HIS A 138 -18.89 18.62 2.16
#